data_AF-A0A0N9XFH7-F1
#
_entry.id   AF-A0A0N9XFH7-F1
#
_cell.length_a   1.000
_cell.length_b   1.000
_cell.length_c   1.000
_cell.angle_alpha   90.00
_cell.angle_beta   90.00
_cell.angle_gamma   90.00
#
_symmetry.space_group_name_H-M   'P 1'
#
loop_
_entity.id
_entity.type
_entity.pdbx_description
1 polymer ?
#
loop_
_entity_poly.entity_id
_entity_poly.type
_entity_poly.pdbx_seq_one_letter_code
_entity_poly.pdbx_strand_id
1 'polypeptide(L)'
;MTATTHTYPFSALVGQDRLRLALLLCAVHPEIGGVLIRGEKGTAKSTAVRGLAAVLSAVDDDARLVELPIGATEDRVVGSLDLQKVLRDGEHAFSPGLLARAHGGVLYVDEVNLLHDHLVDVLLDAAAMGRVHVEREGISHSHESRFVLIGTMNPEEGELRPQLLDRFGLTVDVAASRDVDVRVEVIRARMAFEADPQTFVERYAAADAELADRIAAARKMIGSVELPDSELRRIAALCAAFDVDGMRADLVVARTAVAHAAWRGATTVAEEDIRVAAELALPHRRRRDPFDDPGLDPERLEEAMQQAGESAAQSEAESGPDPDFDPDFDPPGGGADPGSEGQPAQGSSKSSSTRPSAPPSAVFRTRTLVVPGVGEGAPGRRSRARNRTGTPIAATSDPGSGHGLHMFATLLATVGRQQGAGLPRPRPEDVRRAVREGREGNLVIFVVDASGSMAARDRMSAVTGATLSLLRDAYQRRDKVAVITFRQQDAQVLLPPTTSVHIASRRLARFDTGGKTPLAQGLLAARDLVIREKARDRARRSLVVVLTDGRATGGPDPLGRTRQAAAALAAEGAAAVVVDCETSFVRLGLAAQLAEQLGSPAVRLEELRAAELTRLVQHQTAA
;
A
#
# COMPACT_ATOMS: atom_id res chain seq x y z
N MET A 1 21.28 36.90 22.06
CA MET A 1 21.48 36.82 20.60
C MET A 1 20.68 35.62 20.12
N THR A 2 19.48 35.84 19.61
CA THR A 2 18.69 34.79 18.97
C THR A 2 19.47 34.34 17.74
N ALA A 3 20.00 33.11 17.75
CA ALA A 3 20.63 32.54 16.57
C ALA A 3 19.60 32.59 15.43
N THR A 4 19.83 33.44 14.43
CA THR A 4 19.07 33.43 13.19
C THR A 4 19.33 32.08 12.54
N THR A 5 18.40 31.15 12.69
CA THR A 5 18.48 29.84 12.03
C THR A 5 18.32 30.08 10.54
N HIS A 6 19.44 30.14 9.81
CA HIS A 6 19.42 30.29 8.36
C HIS A 6 18.87 29.00 7.73
N THR A 7 17.92 29.15 6.80
CA THR A 7 17.34 28.04 6.04
C THR A 7 18.16 27.85 4.75
N TYR A 8 18.34 26.59 4.33
CA TYR A 8 19.01 26.31 3.06
C TYR A 8 18.16 26.82 1.89
N PRO A 9 18.69 27.67 0.98
CA PRO A 9 17.95 28.25 -0.14
C PRO A 9 17.34 27.18 -1.07
N PHE A 10 16.13 27.40 -1.55
CA PHE A 10 15.46 26.46 -2.45
C PHE A 10 16.12 26.41 -3.82
N SER A 11 16.59 27.56 -4.31
CA SER A 11 17.35 27.69 -5.57
C SER A 11 18.64 26.86 -5.59
N ALA A 12 19.25 26.63 -4.41
CA ALA A 12 20.50 25.90 -4.23
C ALA A 12 20.34 24.36 -4.16
N LEU A 13 19.14 23.82 -4.35
CA LEU A 13 18.90 22.37 -4.41
C LEU A 13 19.41 21.80 -5.75
N VAL A 14 20.31 20.82 -5.67
CA VAL A 14 20.98 20.22 -6.83
C VAL A 14 20.41 18.83 -7.13
N GLY A 15 20.15 18.53 -8.40
CA GLY A 15 19.80 17.18 -8.88
C GLY A 15 18.42 16.67 -8.45
N GLN A 16 17.49 17.55 -8.08
CA GLN A 16 16.14 17.20 -7.62
C GLN A 16 15.05 17.92 -8.42
N ASP A 17 15.21 18.03 -9.74
CA ASP A 17 14.35 18.88 -10.57
C ASP A 17 12.88 18.47 -10.54
N ARG A 18 12.58 17.16 -10.58
CA ARG A 18 11.20 16.65 -10.46
C ARG A 18 10.56 17.00 -9.12
N LEU A 19 11.32 16.91 -8.02
CA LEU A 19 10.83 17.31 -6.70
C LEU A 19 10.57 18.82 -6.66
N ARG A 20 11.53 19.62 -7.15
CA ARG A 20 11.38 21.08 -7.20
C ARG A 20 10.15 21.47 -8.00
N LEU A 21 9.95 20.86 -9.16
CA LEU A 21 8.78 21.11 -10.01
C LEU A 21 7.48 20.74 -9.31
N ALA A 22 7.34 19.54 -8.74
CA ALA A 22 6.12 19.14 -8.04
C ALA A 22 5.76 20.08 -6.88
N LEU A 23 6.78 20.49 -6.10
CA LEU A 23 6.63 21.46 -5.03
C LEU A 23 6.18 22.83 -5.53
N LEU A 24 6.74 23.30 -6.65
CA LEU A 24 6.37 24.57 -7.29
C LEU A 24 4.94 24.53 -7.85
N LEU A 25 4.54 23.43 -8.49
CA LEU A 25 3.19 23.28 -9.02
C LEU A 25 2.14 23.30 -7.90
N CYS A 26 2.39 22.61 -6.79
CA CYS A 26 1.50 22.70 -5.61
C CYS A 26 1.56 24.05 -4.90
N ALA A 27 2.69 24.76 -4.95
CA ALA A 27 2.77 26.13 -4.47
C ALA A 27 1.95 27.09 -5.35
N VAL A 28 1.89 26.86 -6.66
CA VAL A 28 1.09 27.62 -7.63
C VAL A 28 -0.40 27.29 -7.50
N HIS A 29 -0.78 26.01 -7.41
CA HIS A 29 -2.17 25.56 -7.29
C HIS A 29 -2.36 24.57 -6.10
N PRO A 30 -2.62 25.06 -4.87
CA PRO A 30 -2.73 24.20 -3.69
C PRO A 30 -3.83 23.12 -3.78
N GLU A 31 -4.92 23.37 -4.50
CA GLU A 31 -6.03 22.41 -4.68
C GLU A 31 -5.68 21.19 -5.54
N ILE A 32 -4.44 21.06 -6.03
CA ILE A 32 -3.93 19.81 -6.64
C ILE A 32 -4.03 18.64 -5.64
N GLY A 33 -3.98 18.91 -4.34
CA GLY A 33 -4.14 17.88 -3.30
C GLY A 33 -2.83 17.42 -2.65
N GLY A 34 -1.81 18.29 -2.67
CA GLY A 34 -0.53 18.06 -1.98
C GLY A 34 0.46 17.15 -2.72
N VAL A 35 1.67 17.08 -2.16
CA VAL A 35 2.78 16.29 -2.69
C VAL A 35 3.21 15.22 -1.68
N LEU A 36 3.33 13.98 -2.14
CA LEU A 36 3.94 12.89 -1.41
C LEU A 36 5.37 12.65 -1.91
N ILE A 37 6.35 12.88 -1.05
CA ILE A 37 7.77 12.69 -1.32
C ILE A 37 8.22 11.34 -0.78
N ARG A 38 8.48 10.39 -1.67
CA ARG A 38 8.94 9.05 -1.34
C ARG A 38 10.45 8.98 -1.49
N GLY A 39 11.16 8.43 -0.51
CA GLY A 39 12.61 8.26 -0.64
C GLY A 39 13.30 7.83 0.63
N GLU A 40 14.54 7.40 0.50
CA GLU A 40 15.39 7.00 1.62
C GLU A 40 15.76 8.21 2.50
N LYS A 41 16.29 7.92 3.70
CA LYS A 41 16.84 8.96 4.59
C LYS A 41 18.07 9.60 3.94
N GLY A 42 18.25 10.92 4.14
CA GLY A 42 19.39 11.66 3.59
C GLY A 42 19.21 12.18 2.15
N THR A 43 18.00 12.10 1.59
CA THR A 43 17.66 12.61 0.24
C THR A 43 17.20 14.09 0.23
N ALA A 44 17.55 14.87 1.25
CA ALA A 44 17.21 16.30 1.38
C ALA A 44 15.71 16.68 1.33
N LYS A 45 14.79 15.73 1.57
CA LYS A 45 13.33 15.96 1.56
C LYS A 45 12.90 17.12 2.46
N SER A 46 13.29 17.10 3.74
CA SER A 46 12.98 18.17 4.70
C SER A 46 13.67 19.49 4.36
N THR A 47 14.85 19.44 3.73
CA THR A 47 15.58 20.64 3.28
C THR A 47 14.82 21.33 2.14
N ALA A 48 14.31 20.56 1.18
CA ALA A 48 13.52 21.10 0.08
C ALA A 48 12.22 21.76 0.55
N VAL A 49 11.51 21.14 1.51
CA VAL A 49 10.29 21.71 2.07
C VAL A 49 10.54 23.01 2.83
N ARG A 50 11.58 23.04 3.68
CA ARG A 50 11.94 24.25 4.42
C ARG A 50 12.39 25.38 3.51
N GLY A 51 13.15 25.06 2.46
CA GLY A 51 13.52 26.02 1.42
C GLY A 51 12.29 26.60 0.71
N LEU A 52 11.36 25.74 0.28
CA LEU A 52 10.12 26.20 -0.37
C LEU A 52 9.30 27.10 0.55
N ALA A 53 9.17 26.74 1.83
CA ALA A 53 8.44 27.57 2.79
C ALA A 53 9.06 28.95 2.96
N ALA A 54 10.39 29.07 2.94
CA ALA A 54 11.08 30.36 2.97
C ALA A 54 10.77 31.21 1.73
N VAL A 55 10.71 30.59 0.54
CA VAL A 55 10.29 31.27 -0.70
C VAL A 55 8.83 31.71 -0.62
N LEU A 56 7.94 30.85 -0.10
CA LEU A 56 6.51 31.16 0.03
C LEU A 56 6.23 32.28 1.02
N SER A 57 6.99 32.38 2.12
CA SER A 57 6.90 33.51 3.04
C SER A 57 7.30 34.86 2.40
N ALA A 58 8.04 34.85 1.29
CA ALA A 58 8.32 36.06 0.51
C ALA A 58 7.20 36.40 -0.49
N VAL A 59 6.35 35.43 -0.84
CA VAL A 59 5.15 35.63 -1.68
C VAL A 59 3.98 36.15 -0.85
N ASP A 60 3.83 35.65 0.37
CA ASP A 60 2.75 35.96 1.30
C ASP A 60 3.30 36.01 2.73
N ASP A 61 3.23 37.18 3.36
CA ASP A 61 3.77 37.43 4.71
C ASP A 61 3.10 36.54 5.78
N ASP A 62 1.89 36.06 5.54
CA ASP A 62 1.15 35.18 6.45
C ASP A 62 1.48 33.69 6.22
N ALA A 63 2.20 33.34 5.16
CA ALA A 63 2.58 31.96 4.87
C ALA A 63 3.58 31.43 5.91
N ARG A 64 3.13 30.45 6.71
CA ARG A 64 3.94 29.79 7.74
C ARG A 64 4.18 28.32 7.42
N LEU A 65 5.38 27.84 7.75
CA LEU A 65 5.65 26.40 7.82
C LEU A 65 5.13 25.85 9.15
N VAL A 66 4.23 24.87 9.07
CA VAL A 66 3.75 24.11 10.21
C VAL A 66 4.19 22.65 10.07
N GLU A 67 4.99 22.18 11.01
CA GLU A 67 5.42 20.77 11.07
C GLU A 67 4.47 19.97 11.97
N LEU A 68 3.97 18.85 11.45
CA LEU A 68 3.11 17.92 12.17
C LEU A 68 3.95 16.82 12.84
N PRO A 69 3.95 16.72 14.18
CA PRO A 69 4.66 15.65 14.88
C PRO A 69 3.92 14.31 14.73
N ILE A 70 4.66 13.20 14.65
CA ILE A 70 4.12 11.83 14.49
C ILE A 70 3.10 11.49 15.59
N GLY A 71 3.33 11.97 16.82
CA GLY A 71 2.43 11.75 17.97
C GLY A 71 1.33 12.81 18.14
N ALA A 72 1.01 13.59 17.10
CA ALA A 72 -0.07 14.58 17.19
C ALA A 72 -1.41 13.89 17.47
N THR A 73 -2.18 14.43 18.40
CA THR A 73 -3.58 14.06 18.60
C THR A 73 -4.47 14.84 17.63
N GLU A 74 -5.63 14.29 17.28
CA GLU A 74 -6.61 14.94 16.40
C GLU A 74 -6.98 16.35 16.89
N ASP A 75 -7.18 16.50 18.20
CA ASP A 75 -7.47 17.77 18.87
C ASP A 75 -6.38 18.83 18.64
N ARG A 76 -5.10 18.42 18.56
CA ARG A 76 -4.00 19.34 18.24
C ARG A 76 -3.97 19.70 16.77
N VAL A 77 -4.40 18.79 15.88
CA VAL A 77 -4.42 19.01 14.44
C VAL A 77 -5.56 19.93 14.03
N VAL A 78 -6.78 19.56 14.44
CA VAL A 78 -8.04 20.23 14.06
C VAL A 78 -8.33 21.43 14.96
N GLY A 79 -8.00 21.31 16.25
CA GLY A 79 -8.36 22.28 17.29
C GLY A 79 -9.28 21.64 18.32
N SER A 80 -9.32 22.24 19.50
CA SER A 80 -10.06 21.71 20.65
C SER A 80 -10.82 22.81 21.38
N LEU A 81 -11.73 22.42 22.26
CA LEU A 81 -12.35 23.36 23.19
C LEU A 81 -11.34 23.75 24.29
N ASP A 82 -11.24 25.03 24.61
CA ASP A 82 -10.45 25.53 25.73
C ASP A 82 -11.20 25.25 27.04
N LEU A 83 -10.95 24.06 27.61
CA LEU A 83 -11.57 23.62 28.86
C LEU A 83 -11.29 24.57 30.03
N GLN A 84 -10.17 25.31 30.02
CA GLN A 84 -9.88 26.25 31.10
C GLN A 84 -10.83 27.45 31.07
N LYS A 85 -11.10 28.01 29.89
CA LYS A 85 -12.08 29.10 29.72
C LYS A 85 -13.50 28.64 29.97
N VAL A 86 -13.86 27.45 29.53
CA VAL A 86 -15.18 26.86 29.80
C VAL A 86 -15.41 26.68 31.29
N LEU A 87 -14.42 26.15 32.02
CA LEU A 87 -14.56 25.89 33.46
C LEU A 87 -14.46 27.16 34.32
N ARG A 88 -13.73 28.18 33.87
CA ARG A 88 -13.54 29.43 34.61
C ARG A 88 -14.66 30.43 34.38
N ASP A 89 -15.02 30.64 33.11
CA ASP A 89 -15.85 31.77 32.67
C ASP A 89 -17.22 31.27 32.14
N GLY A 90 -17.41 29.96 31.97
CA GLY A 90 -18.63 29.37 31.38
C GLY A 90 -18.74 29.57 29.87
N GLU A 91 -17.71 30.14 29.25
CA GLU A 91 -17.69 30.47 27.82
C GLU A 91 -17.07 29.34 26.99
N HIS A 92 -17.79 28.90 25.95
CA HIS A 92 -17.30 27.93 24.97
C HIS A 92 -16.29 28.59 24.01
N ALA A 93 -15.00 28.56 24.36
CA ALA A 93 -13.93 29.14 23.55
C ALA A 93 -13.17 28.07 22.75
N PHE A 94 -13.17 28.16 21.42
CA PHE A 94 -12.40 27.26 20.55
C PHE A 94 -10.91 27.65 20.54
N SER A 95 -10.03 26.64 20.64
CA SER A 95 -8.59 26.78 20.51
C SER A 95 -8.14 26.24 19.14
N PRO A 96 -7.55 27.08 18.28
CA PRO A 96 -7.19 26.69 16.92
C PRO A 96 -6.08 25.63 16.88
N GLY A 97 -6.25 24.63 16.01
CA GLY A 97 -5.27 23.56 15.79
C GLY A 97 -4.13 23.94 14.85
N LEU A 98 -3.32 22.95 14.48
CA LEU A 98 -2.23 23.09 13.51
C LEU A 98 -2.73 23.43 12.11
N LEU A 99 -3.91 22.93 11.71
CA LEU A 99 -4.51 23.22 10.41
C LEU A 99 -4.83 24.73 10.26
N ALA A 100 -5.42 25.34 11.28
CA ALA A 100 -5.68 26.78 11.29
C ALA A 100 -4.38 27.60 11.17
N ARG A 101 -3.30 27.15 11.79
CA ARG A 101 -1.98 27.81 11.71
C ARG A 101 -1.27 27.61 10.38
N ALA A 102 -1.66 26.60 9.61
CA ALA A 102 -1.08 26.31 8.30
C ALA A 102 -1.76 27.08 7.17
N HIS A 103 -2.90 27.74 7.44
CA HIS A 103 -3.61 28.56 6.45
C HIS A 103 -2.67 29.58 5.78
N GLY A 104 -2.71 29.66 4.45
CA GLY A 104 -1.82 30.48 3.62
C GLY A 104 -0.42 29.91 3.40
N GLY A 105 -0.02 28.91 4.19
CA GLY A 105 1.34 28.39 4.24
C GLY A 105 1.50 26.93 3.80
N VAL A 106 2.39 26.23 4.51
CA VAL A 106 2.80 24.86 4.22
C VAL A 106 2.57 23.98 5.44
N LEU A 107 1.88 22.86 5.25
CA LEU A 107 1.77 21.81 6.25
C LEU A 107 2.72 20.66 5.88
N TYR A 108 3.78 20.51 6.65
CA TYR A 108 4.76 19.44 6.48
C TYR A 108 4.48 18.29 7.43
N VAL A 109 4.45 17.08 6.88
CA VAL A 109 4.29 15.85 7.64
C VAL A 109 5.46 14.93 7.35
N ASP A 110 6.30 14.71 8.35
CA ASP A 110 7.41 13.77 8.23
C ASP A 110 6.91 12.34 8.48
N GLU A 111 7.30 11.42 7.61
CA GLU A 111 6.96 9.99 7.70
C GLU A 111 5.43 9.77 7.86
N VAL A 112 4.64 10.24 6.88
CA VAL A 112 3.17 10.12 6.86
C VAL A 112 2.66 8.69 7.06
N ASN A 113 3.47 7.68 6.71
CA ASN A 113 3.16 6.26 6.90
C ASN A 113 3.13 5.83 8.39
N LEU A 114 3.67 6.64 9.30
CA LEU A 114 3.66 6.38 10.74
C LEU A 114 2.47 7.03 11.47
N LEU A 115 1.75 7.94 10.81
CA LEU A 115 0.57 8.57 11.38
C LEU A 115 -0.60 7.60 11.46
N HIS A 116 -1.54 7.91 12.36
CA HIS A 116 -2.82 7.23 12.40
C HIS A 116 -3.65 7.55 11.15
N ASP A 117 -4.26 6.52 10.55
CA ASP A 117 -5.05 6.63 9.31
C ASP A 117 -6.07 7.79 9.35
N HIS A 118 -6.81 7.93 10.46
CA HIS A 118 -7.83 8.98 10.62
C HIS A 118 -7.25 10.40 10.60
N LEU A 119 -6.02 10.60 11.09
CA LEU A 119 -5.37 11.90 11.01
C LEU A 119 -5.01 12.20 9.56
N VAL A 120 -4.45 11.23 8.85
CA VAL A 120 -4.11 11.38 7.43
C VAL A 120 -5.37 11.71 6.61
N ASP A 121 -6.50 11.04 6.89
CA ASP A 121 -7.78 11.33 6.25
C ASP A 121 -8.21 12.80 6.44
N VAL A 122 -8.18 13.29 7.68
CA VAL A 122 -8.55 14.68 8.04
C VAL A 122 -7.63 15.69 7.36
N LEU A 123 -6.32 15.43 7.32
CA LEU A 123 -5.35 16.31 6.66
C LEU A 123 -5.61 16.42 5.16
N LEU A 124 -5.89 15.28 4.52
CA LEU A 124 -6.19 15.23 3.09
C LEU A 124 -7.54 15.88 2.76
N ASP A 125 -8.54 15.76 3.65
CA ASP A 125 -9.83 16.43 3.47
C ASP A 125 -9.67 17.94 3.60
N ALA A 126 -8.93 18.38 4.62
CA ALA A 126 -8.63 19.79 4.82
C ALA A 126 -7.85 20.40 3.63
N ALA A 127 -6.87 19.67 3.10
CA ALA A 127 -6.09 20.10 1.94
C ALA A 127 -6.93 20.17 0.65
N ALA A 128 -7.87 19.24 0.46
CA ALA A 128 -8.73 19.20 -0.72
C ALA A 128 -9.88 20.24 -0.66
N MET A 129 -10.49 20.42 0.52
CA MET A 129 -11.63 21.34 0.71
C MET A 129 -11.18 22.78 0.99
N GLY A 130 -9.95 23.00 1.46
CA GLY A 130 -9.43 24.30 1.86
C GLY A 130 -10.12 24.89 3.11
N ARG A 131 -10.95 24.11 3.80
CA ARG A 131 -11.69 24.47 5.01
C ARG A 131 -11.78 23.26 5.93
N VAL A 132 -11.87 23.51 7.22
CA VAL A 132 -12.04 22.49 8.25
C VAL A 132 -13.35 22.75 8.98
N HIS A 133 -14.13 21.69 9.20
CA HIS A 133 -15.36 21.70 9.98
C HIS A 133 -15.15 20.87 11.24
N VAL A 134 -15.42 21.46 12.39
CA VAL A 134 -15.27 20.85 13.71
C VAL A 134 -16.64 20.78 14.36
N GLU A 135 -17.18 19.58 14.46
CA GLU A 135 -18.46 19.30 15.11
C GLU A 135 -18.24 18.38 16.30
N ARG A 136 -17.90 18.95 17.46
CA ARG A 136 -17.56 18.21 18.69
C ARG A 136 -18.03 18.94 19.94
N GLU A 137 -18.35 18.18 20.98
CA GLU A 137 -18.73 18.70 22.31
C GLU A 137 -19.85 19.76 22.27
N GLY A 138 -20.82 19.60 21.35
CA GLY A 138 -21.94 20.52 21.17
C GLY A 138 -21.59 21.82 20.42
N ILE A 139 -20.39 21.94 19.86
CA ILE A 139 -19.90 23.11 19.13
C ILE A 139 -19.74 22.74 17.65
N SER A 140 -20.29 23.57 16.77
CA SER A 140 -20.01 23.55 15.34
C SER A 140 -19.19 24.80 15.00
N HIS A 141 -17.95 24.59 14.57
CA HIS A 141 -17.02 25.65 14.21
C HIS A 141 -16.38 25.33 12.85
N SER A 142 -16.26 26.33 11.99
CA SER A 142 -15.58 26.18 10.70
C SER A 142 -14.58 27.29 10.50
N HIS A 143 -13.40 26.95 10.03
CA HIS A 143 -12.38 27.93 9.64
C HIS A 143 -11.75 27.56 8.31
N GLU A 144 -11.16 28.57 7.66
CA GLU A 144 -10.40 28.35 6.44
C GLU A 144 -9.05 27.71 6.75
N SER A 145 -8.58 26.90 5.82
CA SER A 145 -7.36 26.10 5.96
C SER A 145 -6.82 25.74 4.58
N ARG A 146 -6.53 26.76 3.76
CA ARG A 146 -5.90 26.58 2.45
C ARG A 146 -4.39 26.54 2.66
N PHE A 147 -3.76 25.39 2.41
CA PHE A 147 -2.33 25.21 2.63
C PHE A 147 -1.75 24.21 1.64
N VAL A 148 -0.44 24.26 1.42
CA VAL A 148 0.27 23.26 0.63
C VAL A 148 0.60 22.07 1.53
N LEU A 149 -0.06 20.92 1.31
CA LEU A 149 0.23 19.68 2.03
C LEU A 149 1.48 19.01 1.44
N ILE A 150 2.49 18.76 2.27
CA ILE A 150 3.67 18.01 1.87
C ILE A 150 3.91 16.88 2.86
N GLY A 151 3.76 15.65 2.38
CA GLY A 151 4.06 14.44 3.15
C GLY A 151 5.38 13.82 2.69
N THR A 152 6.21 13.36 3.61
CA THR A 152 7.35 12.48 3.27
C THR A 152 7.06 11.07 3.73
N MET A 153 7.58 10.08 3.02
CA MET A 153 7.59 8.70 3.50
C MET A 153 8.91 8.00 3.19
N ASN A 154 9.23 6.99 4.01
CA ASN A 154 10.24 6.01 3.70
C ASN A 154 9.53 4.68 3.34
N PRO A 155 9.58 4.23 2.07
CA PRO A 155 8.95 2.98 1.65
C PRO A 155 9.42 1.75 2.45
N GLU A 156 10.61 1.79 3.03
CA GLU A 156 11.14 0.69 3.86
C GLU A 156 10.44 0.54 5.21
N GLU A 157 9.84 1.61 5.74
CA GLU A 157 9.18 1.63 7.05
C GLU A 157 7.68 1.29 6.98
N GLY A 158 7.16 1.11 5.77
CA GLY A 158 5.77 0.73 5.50
C GLY A 158 5.15 1.55 4.39
N GLU A 159 4.18 0.96 3.70
CA GLU A 159 3.40 1.66 2.67
C GLU A 159 2.14 2.30 3.26
N LEU A 160 1.76 3.47 2.74
CA LEU A 160 0.45 4.05 2.99
C LEU A 160 -0.65 3.18 2.39
N ARG A 161 -1.84 3.23 2.98
CA ARG A 161 -3.00 2.54 2.42
C ARG A 161 -3.29 3.07 1.01
N PRO A 162 -3.62 2.20 0.03
CA PRO A 162 -3.93 2.65 -1.33
C PRO A 162 -4.99 3.75 -1.39
N GLN A 163 -6.00 3.70 -0.51
CA GLN A 163 -7.06 4.71 -0.44
C GLN A 163 -6.56 6.09 -0.01
N LEU A 164 -5.54 6.14 0.86
CA LEU A 164 -4.92 7.39 1.33
C LEU A 164 -3.91 7.90 0.31
N LEU A 165 -3.16 6.97 -0.29
CA LEU A 165 -2.19 7.28 -1.33
C LEU A 165 -2.88 7.94 -2.54
N ASP A 166 -4.00 7.39 -3.00
CA ASP A 166 -4.81 7.93 -4.11
C ASP A 166 -5.33 9.36 -3.87
N ARG A 167 -5.47 9.76 -2.60
CA ARG A 167 -5.92 11.10 -2.21
C ARG A 167 -4.82 12.15 -2.28
N PHE A 168 -3.54 11.76 -2.35
CA PHE A 168 -2.47 12.71 -2.66
C PHE A 168 -2.54 13.12 -4.13
N GLY A 169 -2.38 14.43 -4.38
CA GLY A 169 -2.32 14.98 -5.73
C GLY A 169 -1.15 14.40 -6.51
N LEU A 170 0.06 14.71 -6.06
CA LEU A 170 1.29 14.36 -6.75
C LEU A 170 2.15 13.41 -5.90
N THR A 171 2.92 12.55 -6.56
CA THR A 171 3.95 11.72 -5.92
C THR A 171 5.28 11.90 -6.63
N VAL A 172 6.35 12.05 -5.85
CA VAL A 172 7.71 12.10 -6.37
C VAL A 172 8.59 11.09 -5.64
N ASP A 173 9.23 10.20 -6.40
CA ASP A 173 10.26 9.32 -5.90
C ASP A 173 11.63 10.05 -5.95
N VAL A 174 12.23 10.25 -4.79
CA VAL A 174 13.53 10.89 -4.61
C VAL A 174 14.54 9.82 -4.19
N ALA A 175 15.51 9.59 -5.07
CA ALA A 175 16.65 8.71 -4.82
C ALA A 175 17.93 9.54 -4.72
N ALA A 176 18.91 9.04 -3.97
CA ALA A 176 20.24 9.62 -4.01
C ALA A 176 20.82 9.45 -5.43
N SER A 177 21.31 10.55 -6.02
CA SER A 177 21.93 10.48 -7.34
C SER A 177 23.11 9.49 -7.32
N ARG A 178 23.19 8.70 -8.39
CA ARG A 178 24.32 7.80 -8.67
C ARG A 178 25.44 8.50 -9.43
N ASP A 179 25.16 9.68 -9.97
CA ASP A 179 26.15 10.51 -10.65
C ASP A 179 27.10 11.13 -9.63
N VAL A 180 28.39 10.91 -9.83
CA VAL A 180 29.46 11.39 -8.94
C VAL A 180 29.51 12.91 -8.95
N ASP A 181 29.31 13.56 -10.09
CA ASP A 181 29.43 15.01 -10.22
C ASP A 181 28.33 15.71 -9.43
N VAL A 182 27.08 15.24 -9.57
CA VAL A 182 25.94 15.71 -8.77
C VAL A 182 26.19 15.52 -7.28
N ARG A 183 26.73 14.37 -6.86
CA ARG A 183 27.04 14.12 -5.44
C ARG A 183 28.10 15.07 -4.91
N VAL A 184 29.17 15.30 -5.68
CA VAL A 184 30.24 16.24 -5.31
C VAL A 184 29.69 17.65 -5.17
N GLU A 185 28.81 18.07 -6.07
CA GLU A 185 28.17 19.38 -6.02
C GLU A 185 27.27 19.53 -4.78
N VAL A 186 26.43 18.54 -4.47
CA VAL A 186 25.61 18.52 -3.25
C VAL A 186 26.48 18.62 -2.00
N ILE A 187 27.56 17.84 -1.91
CA ILE A 187 28.48 17.88 -0.77
C ILE A 187 29.14 19.26 -0.66
N ARG A 188 29.65 19.81 -1.77
CA ARG A 188 30.30 21.12 -1.80
C ARG A 188 29.35 22.23 -1.38
N ALA A 189 28.14 22.25 -1.92
CA ALA A 189 27.12 23.24 -1.59
C ALA A 189 26.73 23.16 -0.11
N ARG A 190 26.57 21.94 0.42
CA ARG A 190 26.26 21.73 1.84
C ARG A 190 27.38 22.19 2.76
N MET A 191 28.64 21.85 2.45
CA MET A 191 29.80 22.29 3.23
C MET A 191 29.96 23.82 3.19
N ALA A 192 29.70 24.46 2.06
CA ALA A 192 29.74 25.91 1.94
C ALA A 192 28.67 26.58 2.81
N PHE A 193 27.45 26.04 2.82
CA PHE A 193 26.38 26.51 3.70
C PHE A 193 26.70 26.31 5.19
N GLU A 194 27.33 25.20 5.57
CA GLU A 194 27.71 24.95 6.97
C GLU A 194 28.88 25.83 7.43
N ALA A 195 29.81 26.14 6.54
CA ALA A 195 30.96 27.01 6.84
C ALA A 195 30.55 28.47 7.05
N ASP A 196 29.66 29.00 6.19
CA ASP A 196 29.12 30.35 6.30
C ASP A 196 27.67 30.40 5.77
N PRO A 197 26.67 30.15 6.65
CA PRO A 197 25.28 30.14 6.25
C PRO A 197 24.77 31.49 5.73
N GLN A 198 25.30 32.60 6.26
CA GLN A 198 24.81 33.93 5.92
C GLN A 198 25.24 34.30 4.49
N THR A 199 26.53 34.20 4.19
CA THR A 199 27.06 34.50 2.85
C THR A 199 26.47 33.56 1.81
N PHE A 200 26.23 32.30 2.17
CA PHE A 200 25.57 31.35 1.28
C PHE A 200 24.13 31.76 0.95
N VAL A 201 23.32 32.14 1.95
CA VAL A 201 21.94 32.59 1.72
C VAL A 201 21.93 33.88 0.90
N GLU A 202 22.80 34.85 1.20
CA GLU A 202 22.92 36.11 0.45
C GLU A 202 23.23 35.86 -1.03
N ARG A 203 24.09 34.88 -1.35
CA ARG A 203 24.42 34.49 -2.72
C ARG A 203 23.21 34.01 -3.52
N TYR A 204 22.27 33.31 -2.88
CA TYR A 204 21.10 32.73 -3.53
C TYR A 204 19.82 33.56 -3.35
N ALA A 205 19.87 34.65 -2.58
CA ALA A 205 18.70 35.48 -2.27
C ALA A 205 18.01 36.03 -3.53
N ALA A 206 18.78 36.48 -4.53
CA ALA A 206 18.22 36.97 -5.79
C ALA A 206 17.46 35.88 -6.57
N ALA A 207 17.98 34.65 -6.58
CA ALA A 207 17.36 33.52 -7.27
C ALA A 207 16.09 33.03 -6.56
N ASP A 208 16.08 33.02 -5.21
CA ASP A 208 14.88 32.70 -4.43
C ASP A 208 13.81 33.80 -4.56
N ALA A 209 14.19 35.08 -4.65
CA ALA A 209 13.28 36.19 -4.92
C ALA A 209 12.65 36.10 -6.31
N GLU A 210 13.44 35.81 -7.35
CA GLU A 210 12.93 35.57 -8.70
C GLU A 210 11.93 34.40 -8.72
N LEU A 211 12.21 33.34 -7.95
CA LEU A 211 11.30 32.21 -7.83
C LEU A 211 9.98 32.61 -7.14
N ALA A 212 10.04 33.41 -6.08
CA ALA A 212 8.86 33.94 -5.41
C ALA A 212 8.00 34.78 -6.37
N ASP A 213 8.62 35.69 -7.13
CA ASP A 213 7.94 36.52 -8.14
C ASP A 213 7.26 35.66 -9.21
N ARG A 214 7.94 34.61 -9.69
CA ARG A 214 7.36 33.66 -10.65
C ARG A 214 6.17 32.89 -10.07
N ILE A 215 6.24 32.45 -8.81
CA ILE A 215 5.12 31.78 -8.15
C ILE A 215 3.94 32.75 -8.04
N ALA A 216 4.19 34.00 -7.63
CA ALA A 216 3.15 35.02 -7.52
C ALA A 216 2.49 35.34 -8.88
N ALA A 217 3.29 35.42 -9.95
CA ALA A 217 2.78 35.62 -11.32
C ALA A 217 1.93 34.44 -11.80
N ALA A 218 2.41 33.20 -11.61
CA ALA A 218 1.68 32.00 -12.00
C ALA A 218 0.36 31.84 -11.21
N ARG A 219 0.36 32.14 -9.90
CA ARG A 219 -0.86 32.16 -9.05
C ARG A 219 -1.93 33.11 -9.59
N LYS A 220 -1.53 34.30 -10.08
CA LYS A 220 -2.46 35.27 -10.69
C LYS A 220 -3.00 34.81 -12.04
N MET A 221 -2.25 33.98 -12.77
CA MET A 221 -2.57 33.56 -14.13
C MET A 221 -3.47 32.32 -14.19
N ILE A 222 -3.46 31.45 -13.16
CA ILE A 222 -4.24 30.20 -13.13
C ILE A 222 -5.68 30.37 -13.61
N GLY A 223 -6.38 31.41 -13.13
CA GLY A 223 -7.79 31.63 -13.45
C GLY A 223 -8.06 32.01 -14.92
N SER A 224 -7.02 32.38 -15.67
CA SER A 224 -7.09 32.75 -17.09
C SER A 224 -6.50 31.69 -18.03
N VAL A 225 -5.95 30.60 -17.51
CA VAL A 225 -5.40 29.53 -18.35
C VAL A 225 -6.54 28.69 -18.90
N GLU A 226 -6.64 28.61 -20.22
CA GLU A 226 -7.62 27.80 -20.92
C GLU A 226 -7.12 26.36 -21.05
N LEU A 227 -7.99 25.40 -20.73
CA LEU A 227 -7.78 23.98 -20.98
C LEU A 227 -8.74 23.57 -22.12
N PRO A 228 -8.25 23.43 -23.37
CA PRO A 228 -9.09 23.10 -24.51
C PRO A 228 -9.78 21.75 -24.37
N ASP A 229 -10.94 21.59 -25.02
CA ASP A 229 -11.68 20.31 -25.02
C ASP A 229 -10.88 19.16 -25.64
N SER A 230 -10.02 19.42 -26.62
CA SER A 230 -9.08 18.43 -27.18
C SER A 230 -8.17 17.84 -26.09
N GLU A 231 -7.63 18.72 -25.24
CA GLU A 231 -6.73 18.33 -24.17
C GLU A 231 -7.48 17.70 -22.99
N LEU A 232 -8.72 18.12 -22.70
CA LEU A 232 -9.60 17.40 -21.76
C LEU A 232 -9.84 15.97 -22.21
N ARG A 233 -10.14 15.77 -23.51
CA ARG A 233 -10.32 14.42 -24.09
C ARG A 233 -9.03 13.61 -23.99
N ARG A 234 -7.87 14.23 -24.26
CA ARG A 234 -6.57 13.57 -24.12
C ARG A 234 -6.32 13.13 -22.68
N ILE A 235 -6.60 13.97 -21.68
CA ILE A 235 -6.48 13.62 -20.26
C ILE A 235 -7.39 12.45 -19.90
N ALA A 236 -8.65 12.46 -20.34
CA ALA A 236 -9.60 11.40 -20.07
C ALA A 236 -9.18 10.07 -20.72
N ALA A 237 -8.75 10.10 -21.98
CA ALA A 237 -8.24 8.93 -22.70
C ALA A 237 -6.98 8.36 -22.02
N LEU A 238 -6.08 9.24 -21.58
CA LEU A 238 -4.89 8.85 -20.83
C LEU A 238 -5.27 8.18 -19.50
N CYS A 239 -6.15 8.79 -18.69
CA CYS A 239 -6.56 8.20 -17.42
C CYS A 239 -7.27 6.85 -17.60
N ALA A 240 -8.06 6.70 -18.66
CA ALA A 240 -8.70 5.44 -19.03
C ALA A 240 -7.69 4.36 -19.44
N ALA A 241 -6.66 4.70 -20.22
CA ALA A 241 -5.61 3.77 -20.61
C ALA A 241 -4.79 3.25 -19.42
N PHE A 242 -4.67 4.04 -18.35
CA PHE A 242 -3.94 3.68 -17.14
C PHE A 242 -4.77 2.91 -16.08
N ASP A 243 -6.03 2.55 -16.39
CA ASP A 243 -6.96 1.81 -15.50
C ASP A 243 -7.05 2.44 -14.10
N VAL A 244 -7.20 3.77 -14.05
CA VAL A 244 -7.30 4.52 -12.79
C VAL A 244 -8.73 4.51 -12.25
N ASP A 245 -8.89 4.26 -10.97
CA ASP A 245 -10.20 4.21 -10.31
C ASP A 245 -10.78 5.63 -10.10
N GLY A 246 -11.80 5.97 -10.89
CA GLY A 246 -12.60 7.19 -10.73
C GLY A 246 -11.96 8.49 -11.25
N MET A 247 -12.72 9.59 -11.23
CA MET A 247 -12.35 10.85 -11.92
C MET A 247 -11.34 11.73 -11.18
N ARG A 248 -10.80 11.26 -10.05
CA ARG A 248 -9.85 12.07 -9.26
C ARG A 248 -8.56 12.28 -10.04
N ALA A 249 -8.13 11.28 -10.82
CA ALA A 249 -6.92 11.36 -11.64
C ALA A 249 -7.07 12.43 -12.71
N ASP A 250 -8.18 12.43 -13.42
CA ASP A 250 -8.52 13.40 -14.47
C ASP A 250 -8.43 14.83 -13.92
N LEU A 251 -9.08 15.10 -12.77
CA LEU A 251 -9.06 16.43 -12.14
C LEU A 251 -7.66 16.86 -11.70
N VAL A 252 -6.87 15.94 -11.14
CA VAL A 252 -5.52 16.26 -10.67
C VAL A 252 -4.57 16.47 -11.84
N VAL A 253 -4.64 15.66 -12.90
CA VAL A 253 -3.87 15.86 -14.13
C VAL A 253 -4.24 17.20 -14.76
N ALA A 254 -5.52 17.51 -14.91
CA ALA A 254 -5.98 18.79 -15.44
C ALA A 254 -5.47 19.99 -14.63
N ARG A 255 -5.66 19.98 -13.30
CA ARG A 255 -5.18 21.06 -12.41
C ARG A 255 -3.65 21.22 -12.47
N THR A 256 -2.93 20.11 -12.55
CA THR A 256 -1.47 20.11 -12.61
C THR A 256 -0.97 20.63 -13.96
N ALA A 257 -1.64 20.27 -15.06
CA ALA A 257 -1.33 20.78 -16.40
C ALA A 257 -1.60 22.29 -16.50
N VAL A 258 -2.73 22.76 -15.95
CA VAL A 258 -3.05 24.19 -15.84
C VAL A 258 -2.00 24.93 -15.00
N ALA A 259 -1.60 24.38 -13.85
CA ALA A 259 -0.55 24.96 -13.01
C ALA A 259 0.81 25.00 -13.74
N HIS A 260 1.12 23.99 -14.55
CA HIS A 260 2.36 23.92 -15.32
C HIS A 260 2.36 24.93 -16.47
N ALA A 261 1.25 25.07 -17.20
CA ALA A 261 1.08 26.10 -18.23
C ALA A 261 1.25 27.51 -17.63
N ALA A 262 0.58 27.78 -16.50
CA ALA A 262 0.74 29.05 -15.78
C ALA A 262 2.19 29.29 -15.32
N TRP A 263 2.89 28.24 -14.86
CA TRP A 263 4.29 28.30 -14.44
C TRP A 263 5.26 28.61 -15.59
N ARG A 264 4.94 28.16 -16.80
CA ARG A 264 5.66 28.50 -18.04
C ARG A 264 5.29 29.88 -18.59
N GLY A 265 4.20 30.47 -18.11
CA GLY A 265 3.65 31.72 -18.61
C GLY A 265 2.78 31.57 -19.86
N ALA A 266 2.26 30.36 -20.12
CA ALA A 266 1.32 30.09 -21.20
C ALA A 266 -0.14 30.30 -20.74
N THR A 267 -0.98 30.83 -21.62
CA THR A 267 -2.42 31.03 -21.39
C THR A 267 -3.28 29.84 -21.79
N THR A 268 -2.69 28.83 -22.43
CA THR A 268 -3.40 27.63 -22.91
C THR A 268 -2.56 26.41 -22.57
N VAL A 269 -3.22 25.36 -22.09
CA VAL A 269 -2.57 24.08 -21.78
C VAL A 269 -2.16 23.38 -23.08
N ALA A 270 -0.91 22.90 -23.12
CA ALA A 270 -0.34 22.13 -24.22
C ALA A 270 -0.04 20.68 -23.80
N GLU A 271 0.22 19.83 -24.80
CA GLU A 271 0.56 18.42 -24.59
C GLU A 271 1.73 18.20 -23.62
N GLU A 272 2.74 19.08 -23.64
CA GLU A 272 3.88 19.02 -22.72
C GLU A 272 3.48 19.19 -21.24
N ASP A 273 2.44 19.99 -20.97
CA ASP A 273 1.93 20.20 -19.62
C ASP A 273 1.23 18.95 -19.09
N ILE A 274 0.49 18.27 -19.96
CA ILE A 274 -0.20 17.03 -19.64
C ILE A 274 0.80 15.91 -19.39
N ARG A 275 1.88 15.83 -20.18
CA ARG A 275 2.96 14.87 -19.95
C ARG A 275 3.56 15.00 -18.56
N VAL A 276 3.94 16.23 -18.19
CA VAL A 276 4.50 16.53 -16.86
C VAL A 276 3.49 16.22 -15.76
N ALA A 277 2.23 16.60 -15.95
CA ALA A 277 1.17 16.33 -14.99
C ALA A 277 0.94 14.82 -14.79
N ALA A 278 0.88 14.05 -15.87
CA ALA A 278 0.69 12.60 -15.85
C ALA A 278 1.84 11.89 -15.13
N GLU A 279 3.08 12.29 -15.40
CA GLU A 279 4.28 11.76 -14.74
C GLU A 279 4.26 11.90 -13.22
N LEU A 280 3.63 12.96 -12.70
CA LEU A 280 3.57 13.27 -11.27
C LEU A 280 2.29 12.75 -10.60
N ALA A 281 1.17 12.69 -11.32
CA ALA A 281 -0.16 12.41 -10.77
C ALA A 281 -0.61 10.94 -10.88
N LEU A 282 -0.14 10.20 -11.90
CA LEU A 282 -0.59 8.83 -12.16
C LEU A 282 0.20 7.69 -11.46
N PRO A 283 1.51 7.79 -11.13
CA PRO A 283 2.30 6.63 -10.67
C PRO A 283 1.73 5.89 -9.46
N HIS A 284 1.05 6.61 -8.57
CA HIS A 284 0.51 6.11 -7.31
C HIS A 284 -0.97 5.74 -7.36
N ARG A 285 -1.64 6.00 -8.48
CA ARG A 285 -3.09 5.78 -8.68
C ARG A 285 -3.40 4.58 -9.56
N ARG A 286 -2.40 4.13 -10.33
CA ARG A 286 -2.49 2.87 -11.07
C ARG A 286 -2.73 1.71 -10.12
N ARG A 287 -3.68 0.83 -10.45
CA ARG A 287 -3.77 -0.49 -9.82
C ARG A 287 -2.50 -1.27 -10.11
N ARG A 288 -1.57 -1.23 -9.16
CA ARG A 288 -0.42 -2.13 -9.19
C ARG A 288 -0.88 -3.51 -8.80
N ASP A 289 -0.56 -4.48 -9.64
CA ASP A 289 -0.37 -5.82 -9.13
C ASP A 289 0.81 -5.79 -8.14
N PRO A 290 0.80 -6.58 -7.05
CA PRO A 290 1.89 -6.64 -6.07
C PRO A 290 3.29 -6.99 -6.62
N PHE A 291 3.39 -7.14 -7.95
CA PHE A 291 4.51 -7.63 -8.73
C PHE A 291 4.99 -6.61 -9.78
N ASP A 292 4.31 -5.48 -9.94
CA ASP A 292 4.74 -4.38 -10.81
C ASP A 292 5.85 -3.56 -10.15
N ASP A 293 6.90 -3.22 -10.91
CA ASP A 293 7.97 -2.36 -10.42
C ASP A 293 7.46 -0.92 -10.13
N PRO A 294 8.02 -0.24 -9.11
CA PRO A 294 7.65 1.11 -8.79
C PRO A 294 8.13 2.12 -9.84
N GLY A 295 7.20 2.69 -10.59
CA GLY A 295 7.37 3.80 -11.52
C GLY A 295 6.26 3.86 -12.57
N LEU A 296 6.27 4.91 -13.39
CA LEU A 296 5.64 4.90 -14.73
C LEU A 296 6.72 4.47 -15.72
N ASP A 297 6.38 3.57 -16.63
CA ASP A 297 7.23 3.22 -17.76
C ASP A 297 7.14 4.37 -18.79
N PRO A 298 8.24 5.13 -19.06
CA PRO A 298 8.19 6.30 -19.93
C PRO A 298 7.70 5.97 -21.34
N GLU A 299 8.06 4.79 -21.86
CA GLU A 299 7.66 4.35 -23.20
C GLU A 299 6.15 4.15 -23.30
N ARG A 300 5.54 3.54 -22.28
CA ARG A 300 4.08 3.36 -22.24
C ARG A 300 3.31 4.66 -22.07
N LEU A 301 3.87 5.62 -21.33
CA LEU A 301 3.26 6.93 -21.20
C LEU A 301 3.24 7.63 -22.57
N GLU A 302 4.35 7.57 -23.29
CA GLU A 302 4.47 8.14 -24.63
C GLU A 302 3.49 7.51 -25.61
N GLU A 303 3.39 6.17 -25.64
CA GLU A 303 2.41 5.44 -26.46
C GLU A 303 0.96 5.84 -26.12
N ALA A 304 0.62 5.92 -24.83
CA ALA A 304 -0.71 6.32 -24.39
C ALA A 304 -1.02 7.78 -24.74
N MET A 305 -0.03 8.68 -24.66
CA MET A 305 -0.18 10.08 -25.05
C MET A 305 -0.44 10.22 -26.55
N GLN A 306 0.27 9.46 -27.39
CA GLN A 306 0.07 9.45 -28.85
C GLN A 306 -1.31 8.92 -29.22
N GLN A 307 -1.72 7.77 -28.67
CA GLN A 307 -3.06 7.20 -28.91
C GLN A 307 -4.19 8.13 -28.43
N ALA A 308 -4.00 8.81 -27.30
CA ALA A 308 -4.95 9.78 -26.79
C ALA A 308 -5.06 11.01 -27.70
N GLY A 309 -3.95 11.46 -28.29
CA GLY A 309 -3.91 12.55 -29.27
C GLY A 309 -4.64 12.21 -30.57
N GLU A 310 -4.43 11.00 -31.10
CA GLU A 310 -5.13 10.52 -32.31
C GLU A 310 -6.64 10.41 -32.09
N SER A 311 -7.06 9.91 -30.91
CA SER A 311 -8.47 9.79 -30.54
C SER A 311 -9.16 11.15 -30.39
N ALA A 312 -8.46 12.13 -29.81
CA ALA A 312 -8.96 13.50 -29.69
C ALA A 312 -9.13 14.16 -31.07
N ALA A 313 -8.17 13.98 -31.98
CA ALA A 313 -8.22 14.54 -33.34
C ALA A 313 -9.33 13.91 -34.20
N GLN A 314 -9.60 12.60 -34.06
CA GLN A 314 -10.68 11.92 -34.78
C GLN A 314 -12.06 12.39 -34.31
N SER A 315 -12.23 12.63 -33.00
CA SER A 315 -13.50 13.11 -32.43
C SER A 315 -13.87 14.54 -32.88
N GLU A 316 -12.87 15.39 -33.12
CA GLU A 316 -13.08 16.75 -33.66
C GLU A 316 -13.48 16.74 -35.14
N ALA A 317 -13.07 15.71 -35.90
CA ALA A 317 -13.48 15.55 -37.29
C ALA A 317 -14.93 15.04 -37.43
N GLU A 318 -15.44 14.29 -36.44
CA GLU A 318 -16.82 13.78 -36.41
C GLU A 318 -17.83 14.78 -35.82
N SER A 319 -17.40 15.86 -35.17
CA SER A 319 -18.28 16.89 -34.57
C SER A 319 -18.59 18.09 -35.50
N GLY A 320 -18.56 17.86 -36.82
CA GLY A 320 -19.20 18.74 -37.81
C GLY A 320 -20.74 18.64 -37.75
N PRO A 321 -21.50 19.63 -38.28
CA PRO A 321 -22.95 19.64 -38.15
C PRO A 321 -23.58 18.42 -38.84
N ASP A 322 -24.37 17.65 -38.08
CA ASP A 322 -25.14 16.50 -38.54
C ASP A 322 -25.84 16.77 -39.88
N PRO A 323 -25.61 15.99 -40.94
CA PRO A 323 -26.59 15.80 -41.99
C PRO A 323 -27.55 14.69 -41.55
N ASP A 324 -28.84 15.04 -41.54
CA ASP A 324 -30.02 14.20 -41.30
C ASP A 324 -29.81 12.68 -41.49
N PHE A 325 -29.96 11.91 -40.41
CA PHE A 325 -30.04 10.45 -40.45
C PHE A 325 -31.42 10.00 -40.97
N ASP A 326 -31.45 9.46 -42.18
CA ASP A 326 -32.58 8.73 -42.76
C ASP A 326 -32.41 7.22 -42.43
N PRO A 327 -33.41 6.53 -41.84
CA PRO A 327 -33.25 5.16 -41.36
C PRO A 327 -33.70 4.16 -42.42
N ASP A 328 -32.78 3.65 -43.22
CA ASP A 328 -32.99 2.39 -43.95
C ASP A 328 -31.64 1.91 -44.50
N PHE A 329 -31.03 0.89 -43.89
CA PHE A 329 -30.24 -0.13 -44.63
C PHE A 329 -29.95 -1.35 -43.74
N ASP A 330 -30.45 -2.50 -44.20
CA ASP A 330 -30.34 -3.83 -43.60
C ASP A 330 -28.89 -4.42 -43.62
N PRO A 331 -28.57 -5.36 -42.71
CA PRO A 331 -27.28 -6.05 -42.68
C PRO A 331 -27.31 -7.33 -43.55
N PRO A 332 -26.25 -7.65 -44.32
CA PRO A 332 -26.10 -8.98 -44.88
C PRO A 332 -25.32 -9.88 -43.91
N GLY A 333 -25.98 -10.97 -43.51
CA GLY A 333 -25.38 -12.07 -42.76
C GLY A 333 -24.66 -13.10 -43.65
N GLY A 334 -23.81 -13.88 -42.98
CA GLY A 334 -23.76 -15.35 -43.11
C GLY A 334 -22.99 -15.95 -44.27
N GLY A 335 -21.85 -16.59 -43.95
CA GLY A 335 -21.22 -17.60 -44.80
C GLY A 335 -20.09 -18.33 -44.07
N ALA A 336 -20.39 -19.50 -43.53
CA ALA A 336 -19.43 -20.47 -43.01
C ALA A 336 -19.16 -21.54 -44.08
N ASP A 337 -17.93 -22.07 -44.17
CA ASP A 337 -17.64 -23.52 -44.23
C ASP A 337 -16.11 -23.82 -44.17
N PRO A 338 -15.67 -25.08 -43.96
CA PRO A 338 -14.58 -25.41 -43.05
C PRO A 338 -13.40 -26.18 -43.70
N GLY A 339 -12.32 -26.39 -42.91
CA GLY A 339 -11.48 -27.58 -43.00
C GLY A 339 -10.15 -27.47 -43.77
N SER A 340 -9.02 -27.63 -43.07
CA SER A 340 -7.92 -28.49 -43.51
C SER A 340 -6.93 -28.79 -42.37
N GLU A 341 -6.97 -30.06 -41.96
CA GLU A 341 -5.86 -30.99 -41.70
C GLU A 341 -4.66 -30.56 -40.85
N GLY A 342 -4.51 -31.26 -39.71
CA GLY A 342 -3.25 -31.41 -39.01
C GLY A 342 -2.37 -32.52 -39.60
N GLN A 343 -1.05 -32.37 -39.47
CA GLN A 343 -0.08 -33.46 -39.50
C GLN A 343 1.09 -33.22 -38.52
N PRO A 344 1.79 -34.28 -38.09
CA PRO A 344 2.42 -34.37 -36.78
C PRO A 344 3.93 -34.06 -36.75
N ALA A 345 4.43 -33.96 -35.52
CA ALA A 345 5.80 -33.65 -35.12
C ALA A 345 6.90 -34.60 -35.65
N GLN A 346 8.10 -34.05 -35.84
CA GLN A 346 9.36 -34.78 -35.74
C GLN A 346 10.29 -34.10 -34.73
N GLY A 347 10.87 -34.92 -33.85
CA GLY A 347 11.77 -34.50 -32.79
C GLY A 347 13.24 -34.47 -33.22
N SER A 348 14.02 -33.67 -32.49
CA SER A 348 15.46 -33.88 -32.33
C SER A 348 15.84 -33.68 -30.86
N SER A 349 16.76 -34.53 -30.40
CA SER A 349 17.09 -34.76 -29.01
C SER A 349 18.30 -33.95 -28.52
N LYS A 350 18.14 -33.41 -27.31
CA LYS A 350 19.12 -33.19 -26.22
C LYS A 350 20.33 -32.26 -26.44
N SER A 351 20.28 -31.12 -25.76
CA SER A 351 21.36 -30.68 -24.87
C SER A 351 20.76 -30.25 -23.51
N SER A 352 21.43 -30.63 -22.43
CA SER A 352 21.06 -30.37 -21.04
C SER A 352 21.39 -28.93 -20.68
N SER A 353 20.38 -28.08 -20.63
CA SER A 353 20.45 -26.76 -20.00
C SER A 353 19.20 -26.57 -19.14
N THR A 354 19.38 -26.21 -17.88
CA THR A 354 18.33 -25.79 -16.96
C THR A 354 17.48 -24.71 -17.65
N ARG A 355 16.24 -25.04 -18.04
CA ARG A 355 15.37 -24.11 -18.77
C ARG A 355 14.59 -23.27 -17.76
N PRO A 356 14.51 -21.93 -17.93
CA PRO A 356 13.71 -21.08 -17.06
C PRO A 356 12.23 -21.48 -17.09
N SER A 357 11.56 -21.36 -15.95
CA SER A 357 10.15 -21.67 -15.77
C SER A 357 9.24 -20.79 -16.63
N ALA A 358 8.09 -21.34 -17.03
CA ALA A 358 7.03 -20.55 -17.66
C ALA A 358 6.51 -19.44 -16.72
N PRO A 359 5.98 -18.32 -17.24
CA PRO A 359 5.38 -17.28 -16.41
C PRO A 359 4.23 -17.84 -15.55
N PRO A 360 4.06 -17.33 -14.31
CA PRO A 360 3.01 -17.79 -13.41
C PRO A 360 1.61 -17.50 -13.98
N SER A 361 0.67 -18.38 -13.71
CA SER A 361 -0.73 -18.20 -14.11
C SER A 361 -1.35 -17.00 -13.38
N ALA A 362 -2.36 -16.36 -13.99
CA ALA A 362 -3.07 -15.22 -13.40
C ALA A 362 -3.45 -15.44 -11.93
N VAL A 363 -3.15 -14.45 -11.09
CA VAL A 363 -3.34 -14.47 -9.63
C VAL A 363 -4.82 -14.32 -9.31
N PHE A 364 -5.35 -15.11 -8.37
CA PHE A 364 -6.78 -15.15 -8.07
C PHE A 364 -7.07 -14.90 -6.59
N ARG A 365 -8.33 -14.59 -6.25
CA ARG A 365 -8.76 -14.39 -4.85
C ARG A 365 -8.87 -15.75 -4.18
N THR A 366 -8.17 -15.96 -3.06
CA THR A 366 -8.13 -17.25 -2.37
C THR A 366 -9.17 -17.35 -1.25
N ARG A 367 -9.64 -18.56 -0.98
CA ARG A 367 -10.39 -18.85 0.26
C ARG A 367 -9.49 -18.60 1.48
N THR A 368 -10.04 -18.00 2.53
CA THR A 368 -9.29 -17.72 3.76
C THR A 368 -9.06 -18.99 4.57
N LEU A 369 -7.80 -19.35 4.79
CA LEU A 369 -7.41 -20.41 5.72
C LEU A 369 -7.27 -19.83 7.13
N VAL A 370 -7.91 -20.45 8.13
CA VAL A 370 -7.97 -19.95 9.52
C VAL A 370 -7.53 -21.05 10.47
N VAL A 371 -6.68 -20.70 11.44
CA VAL A 371 -6.32 -21.61 12.54
C VAL A 371 -7.52 -21.75 13.50
N PRO A 372 -8.00 -22.96 13.81
CA PRO A 372 -9.09 -23.19 14.75
C PRO A 372 -8.81 -22.64 16.15
N GLY A 373 -9.87 -22.22 16.86
CA GLY A 373 -9.80 -21.71 18.24
C GLY A 373 -9.49 -20.21 18.36
N VAL A 374 -9.39 -19.73 19.60
CA VAL A 374 -9.12 -18.32 19.95
C VAL A 374 -7.69 -18.21 20.52
N GLY A 375 -6.85 -17.41 19.88
CA GLY A 375 -5.45 -17.18 20.29
C GLY A 375 -5.28 -15.98 21.21
N GLU A 376 -4.03 -15.67 21.55
CA GLU A 376 -3.62 -14.47 22.33
C GLU A 376 -2.51 -13.67 21.61
N GLY A 377 -2.35 -13.89 20.31
CA GLY A 377 -1.28 -13.37 19.48
C GLY A 377 -1.40 -11.90 19.11
N ALA A 378 -0.34 -11.39 18.49
CA ALA A 378 -0.25 -10.03 18.00
C ALA A 378 -1.40 -9.68 17.03
N PRO A 379 -1.89 -8.43 17.04
CA PRO A 379 -3.04 -8.03 16.23
C PRO A 379 -2.80 -8.22 14.72
N GLY A 380 -3.80 -8.79 14.05
CA GLY A 380 -3.82 -9.06 12.61
C GLY A 380 -5.26 -9.27 12.13
N ARG A 381 -5.48 -9.91 10.98
CA ARG A 381 -6.83 -10.03 10.38
C ARG A 381 -7.25 -11.45 9.98
N ARG A 382 -6.51 -12.50 10.40
CA ARG A 382 -6.77 -13.90 10.01
C ARG A 382 -7.61 -14.66 11.05
N SER A 383 -7.06 -14.94 12.22
CA SER A 383 -7.69 -15.81 13.23
C SER A 383 -8.23 -15.03 14.42
N ARG A 384 -9.24 -15.56 15.13
CA ARG A 384 -9.80 -14.95 16.35
C ARG A 384 -8.76 -14.94 17.47
N ALA A 385 -8.66 -13.83 18.20
CA ALA A 385 -7.74 -13.70 19.33
C ALA A 385 -8.28 -12.78 20.43
N ARG A 386 -7.88 -13.03 21.67
CA ARG A 386 -8.03 -12.12 22.80
C ARG A 386 -6.74 -11.32 22.94
N ASN A 387 -6.78 -10.05 22.56
CA ASN A 387 -5.59 -9.20 22.58
C ASN A 387 -5.96 -7.77 23.02
N ARG A 388 -4.96 -6.88 23.08
CA ARG A 388 -5.13 -5.50 23.56
C ARG A 388 -6.07 -4.64 22.69
N THR A 389 -6.34 -5.07 21.47
CA THR A 389 -7.00 -4.27 20.42
C THR A 389 -8.19 -5.02 19.82
N GLY A 390 -9.41 -4.54 20.06
CA GLY A 390 -10.61 -5.20 19.56
C GLY A 390 -11.84 -4.74 20.30
N THR A 391 -12.99 -5.32 19.97
CA THR A 391 -14.26 -4.98 20.61
C THR A 391 -14.25 -5.50 22.04
N PRO A 392 -14.54 -4.67 23.06
CA PRO A 392 -14.70 -5.15 24.42
C PRO A 392 -15.94 -6.03 24.49
N ILE A 393 -15.76 -7.29 24.90
CA ILE A 393 -16.83 -8.29 25.00
C ILE A 393 -17.22 -8.58 26.45
N ALA A 394 -16.31 -8.35 27.38
CA ALA A 394 -16.55 -8.55 28.81
C ALA A 394 -15.62 -7.67 29.66
N ALA A 395 -15.93 -7.59 30.95
CA ALA A 395 -15.11 -6.96 31.96
C ALA A 395 -14.57 -8.02 32.92
N THR A 396 -13.32 -7.89 33.35
CA THR A 396 -12.68 -8.79 34.31
C THR A 396 -11.99 -8.00 35.42
N SER A 397 -11.97 -8.54 36.64
CA SER A 397 -11.16 -8.02 37.75
C SER A 397 -9.75 -8.61 37.78
N ASP A 398 -9.51 -9.70 37.05
CA ASP A 398 -8.21 -10.35 36.99
C ASP A 398 -7.23 -9.58 36.08
N PRO A 399 -6.05 -9.15 36.58
CA PRO A 399 -5.05 -8.44 35.81
C PRO A 399 -4.52 -9.20 34.58
N GLY A 400 -4.55 -10.53 34.60
CA GLY A 400 -4.00 -11.38 33.54
C GLY A 400 -4.93 -11.58 32.33
N SER A 401 -6.25 -11.50 32.52
CA SER A 401 -7.25 -11.85 31.50
C SER A 401 -7.81 -10.66 30.71
N GLY A 402 -7.45 -9.43 31.05
CA GLY A 402 -7.98 -8.22 30.42
C GLY A 402 -6.93 -7.13 30.16
N HIS A 403 -7.24 -6.25 29.21
CA HIS A 403 -6.35 -5.19 28.77
C HIS A 403 -7.02 -3.81 28.84
N GLY A 404 -6.27 -2.82 29.36
CA GLY A 404 -6.77 -1.47 29.54
C GLY A 404 -7.89 -1.37 30.58
N LEU A 405 -8.48 -0.18 30.71
CA LEU A 405 -9.56 0.10 31.65
C LEU A 405 -10.92 -0.08 30.97
N HIS A 406 -11.83 -0.81 31.61
CA HIS A 406 -13.24 -0.88 31.22
C HIS A 406 -14.02 0.15 32.03
N MET A 407 -14.11 1.38 31.53
CA MET A 407 -14.68 2.54 32.22
C MET A 407 -16.08 2.26 32.80
N PHE A 408 -17.00 1.76 31.98
CA PHE A 408 -18.38 1.53 32.41
C PHE A 408 -18.48 0.51 33.55
N ALA A 409 -17.87 -0.67 33.41
CA ALA A 409 -17.84 -1.70 34.45
C ALA A 409 -17.08 -1.26 35.73
N THR A 410 -16.05 -0.41 35.59
CA THR A 410 -15.34 0.19 36.74
C THR A 410 -16.23 1.16 37.49
N LEU A 411 -16.97 2.00 36.78
CA LEU A 411 -17.96 2.91 37.37
C LEU A 411 -19.11 2.14 38.01
N LEU A 412 -19.61 1.09 37.36
CA LEU A 412 -20.66 0.24 37.91
C LEU A 412 -20.21 -0.44 39.22
N ALA A 413 -18.98 -0.95 39.27
CA ALA A 413 -18.40 -1.52 40.49
C ALA A 413 -18.22 -0.45 41.59
N THR A 414 -17.78 0.74 41.21
CA THR A 414 -17.63 1.89 42.12
C THR A 414 -18.96 2.31 42.74
N VAL A 415 -19.98 2.48 41.91
CA VAL A 415 -21.34 2.91 42.32
C VAL A 415 -22.02 1.80 43.12
N GLY A 416 -21.85 0.54 42.75
CA GLY A 416 -22.42 -0.60 43.49
C GLY A 416 -21.93 -0.74 44.94
N ARG A 417 -20.77 -0.15 45.27
CA ARG A 417 -20.25 -0.09 46.66
C ARG A 417 -20.65 1.17 47.41
N GLN A 418 -21.17 2.18 46.74
CA GLN A 418 -21.45 3.47 47.34
C GLN A 418 -22.80 3.44 48.06
N GLN A 419 -22.82 3.79 49.35
CA GLN A 419 -24.04 3.80 50.18
C GLN A 419 -24.61 5.21 50.38
N GLY A 420 -24.64 6.04 49.33
CA GLY A 420 -25.20 7.39 49.40
C GLY A 420 -25.00 8.21 48.12
N ALA A 421 -25.81 9.27 47.97
CA ALA A 421 -25.70 10.19 46.83
C ALA A 421 -24.41 11.02 46.89
N GLY A 422 -23.67 11.10 45.78
CA GLY A 422 -22.44 11.88 45.66
C GLY A 422 -21.54 11.40 44.51
N LEU A 423 -20.47 12.16 44.21
CA LEU A 423 -19.51 11.82 43.15
C LEU A 423 -18.89 10.43 43.39
N PRO A 424 -18.84 9.54 42.38
CA PRO A 424 -18.26 8.21 42.53
C PRO A 424 -16.76 8.30 42.82
N ARG A 425 -16.31 7.59 43.86
CA ARG A 425 -14.90 7.54 44.29
C ARG A 425 -14.30 6.14 44.04
N PRO A 426 -13.69 5.92 42.86
CA PRO A 426 -13.14 4.61 42.52
C PRO A 426 -11.96 4.25 43.43
N ARG A 427 -11.89 3.00 43.89
CA ARG A 427 -10.71 2.42 44.55
C ARG A 427 -10.00 1.44 43.61
N PRO A 428 -8.74 1.05 43.90
CA PRO A 428 -8.01 0.08 43.07
C PRO A 428 -8.77 -1.23 42.82
N GLU A 429 -9.60 -1.67 43.78
CA GLU A 429 -10.42 -2.88 43.71
C GLU A 429 -11.60 -2.79 42.72
N ASP A 430 -12.05 -1.58 42.40
CA ASP A 430 -13.16 -1.34 41.45
C ASP A 430 -12.69 -1.43 40.01
N VAL A 431 -11.39 -1.32 39.78
CA VAL A 431 -10.81 -1.31 38.44
C VAL A 431 -11.19 -2.61 37.74
N ARG A 432 -11.90 -2.47 36.63
CA ARG A 432 -12.21 -3.57 35.71
C ARG A 432 -11.40 -3.38 34.45
N ARG A 433 -10.84 -4.47 33.94
CA ARG A 433 -10.13 -4.52 32.66
C ARG A 433 -11.05 -5.02 31.56
N ALA A 434 -10.84 -4.57 30.34
CA ALA A 434 -11.62 -5.02 29.20
C ALA A 434 -11.06 -6.32 28.64
N VAL A 435 -11.86 -7.38 28.62
CA VAL A 435 -11.60 -8.56 27.79
C VAL A 435 -12.03 -8.18 26.38
N ARG A 436 -11.06 -8.09 25.48
CA ARG A 436 -11.30 -7.68 24.10
C ARG A 436 -11.13 -8.87 23.18
N GLU A 437 -12.05 -9.00 22.24
CA GLU A 437 -11.93 -9.96 21.16
C GLU A 437 -11.63 -9.22 19.86
N GLY A 438 -10.53 -9.64 19.23
CA GLY A 438 -10.03 -9.11 17.98
C GLY A 438 -9.59 -10.23 17.06
N ARG A 439 -8.72 -9.88 16.11
CA ARG A 439 -8.08 -10.85 15.23
C ARG A 439 -6.57 -10.76 15.37
N GLU A 440 -5.89 -11.87 15.12
CA GLU A 440 -4.43 -11.98 15.10
C GLU A 440 -3.90 -12.33 13.70
N GLY A 441 -2.62 -12.07 13.50
CA GLY A 441 -1.84 -12.53 12.35
C GLY A 441 -1.10 -13.81 12.71
N ASN A 442 -1.06 -14.76 11.79
CA ASN A 442 -0.43 -16.07 11.99
C ASN A 442 0.98 -16.08 11.39
N LEU A 443 1.75 -17.13 11.70
CA LEU A 443 2.91 -17.53 10.92
C LEU A 443 2.44 -18.54 9.86
N VAL A 444 2.45 -18.16 8.60
CA VAL A 444 2.08 -19.05 7.48
C VAL A 444 3.34 -19.62 6.85
N ILE A 445 3.49 -20.94 6.87
CA ILE A 445 4.65 -21.65 6.32
C ILE A 445 4.19 -22.42 5.09
N PHE A 446 4.64 -21.99 3.91
CA PHE A 446 4.39 -22.69 2.65
C PHE A 446 5.46 -23.75 2.44
N VAL A 447 5.04 -25.00 2.31
CA VAL A 447 5.91 -26.15 2.04
C VAL A 447 5.61 -26.59 0.61
N VAL A 448 6.46 -26.18 -0.34
CA VAL A 448 6.20 -26.30 -1.78
C VAL A 448 7.08 -27.38 -2.39
N ASP A 449 6.45 -28.32 -3.09
CA ASP A 449 7.12 -29.36 -3.87
C ASP A 449 7.72 -28.80 -5.17
N ALA A 450 9.03 -28.99 -5.36
CA ALA A 450 9.76 -28.58 -6.57
C ALA A 450 10.34 -29.78 -7.37
N SER A 451 9.87 -30.99 -7.09
CA SER A 451 10.38 -32.24 -7.66
C SER A 451 10.05 -32.45 -9.15
N GLY A 452 10.67 -33.45 -9.78
CA GLY A 452 10.54 -33.73 -11.21
C GLY A 452 9.14 -34.14 -11.66
N SER A 453 8.28 -34.67 -10.77
CA SER A 453 6.87 -34.92 -11.08
C SER A 453 6.11 -33.61 -11.31
N MET A 454 6.63 -32.48 -10.85
CA MET A 454 6.11 -31.13 -11.08
C MET A 454 6.65 -30.47 -12.35
N ALA A 455 7.57 -31.08 -13.10
CA ALA A 455 8.23 -30.46 -14.27
C ALA A 455 7.31 -30.11 -15.47
N ALA A 456 6.01 -30.40 -15.40
CA ALA A 456 5.04 -29.91 -16.39
C ALA A 456 4.82 -28.40 -16.22
N ARG A 457 5.08 -27.63 -17.29
CA ARG A 457 5.00 -26.15 -17.30
C ARG A 457 3.69 -25.62 -16.72
N ASP A 458 2.57 -26.21 -17.10
CA ASP A 458 1.24 -25.74 -16.67
C ASP A 458 0.98 -25.99 -15.19
N ARG A 459 1.46 -27.12 -14.65
CA ARG A 459 1.35 -27.43 -13.21
C ARG A 459 2.19 -26.50 -12.36
N MET A 460 3.42 -26.20 -12.77
CA MET A 460 4.28 -25.26 -12.05
C MET A 460 3.77 -23.84 -12.13
N SER A 461 3.25 -23.43 -13.29
CA SER A 461 2.60 -22.14 -13.44
C SER A 461 1.40 -22.01 -12.50
N ALA A 462 0.59 -23.06 -12.35
CA ALA A 462 -0.55 -23.10 -11.44
C ALA A 462 -0.15 -23.14 -9.95
N VAL A 463 0.86 -23.92 -9.56
CA VAL A 463 1.37 -23.98 -8.17
C VAL A 463 2.03 -22.66 -7.79
N THR A 464 2.81 -22.06 -8.68
CA THR A 464 3.42 -20.74 -8.47
C THR A 464 2.33 -19.68 -8.37
N GLY A 465 1.33 -19.69 -9.26
CA GLY A 465 0.18 -18.79 -9.21
C GLY A 465 -0.65 -18.93 -7.93
N ALA A 466 -0.89 -20.16 -7.45
CA ALA A 466 -1.58 -20.43 -6.19
C ALA A 466 -0.75 -19.99 -4.98
N THR A 467 0.55 -20.24 -4.98
CA THR A 467 1.47 -19.78 -3.93
C THR A 467 1.49 -18.26 -3.86
N LEU A 468 1.65 -17.56 -4.99
CA LEU A 468 1.59 -16.10 -5.06
C LEU A 468 0.23 -15.55 -4.60
N SER A 469 -0.87 -16.21 -4.96
CA SER A 469 -2.22 -15.84 -4.52
C SER A 469 -2.39 -15.99 -3.00
N LEU A 470 -1.85 -17.05 -2.40
CA LEU A 470 -1.89 -17.28 -0.95
C LEU A 470 -0.96 -16.35 -0.18
N LEU A 471 0.20 -15.99 -0.76
CA LEU A 471 1.11 -14.97 -0.21
C LEU A 471 0.46 -13.59 -0.18
N ARG A 472 -0.30 -13.23 -1.23
CA ARG A 472 -1.09 -12.02 -1.28
C ARG A 472 -2.15 -11.98 -0.18
N ASP A 473 -2.88 -13.07 0.06
CA ASP A 473 -3.82 -13.16 1.18
C ASP A 473 -3.13 -13.04 2.54
N ALA A 474 -1.95 -13.68 2.70
CA ALA A 474 -1.17 -13.58 3.93
C ALA A 474 -0.69 -12.15 4.22
N TYR A 475 -0.29 -11.41 3.19
CA TYR A 475 0.05 -9.99 3.31
C TYR A 475 -1.14 -9.14 3.75
N GLN A 476 -2.27 -9.24 3.05
CA GLN A 476 -3.49 -8.46 3.35
C GLN A 476 -3.97 -8.67 4.80
N ARG A 477 -3.61 -9.81 5.39
CA ARG A 477 -4.00 -10.18 6.76
C ARG A 477 -2.92 -9.92 7.81
N ARG A 478 -1.78 -9.36 7.41
CA ARG A 478 -0.61 -9.05 8.26
C ARG A 478 0.01 -10.29 8.91
N ASP A 479 0.05 -11.39 8.16
CA ASP A 479 0.73 -12.61 8.60
C ASP A 479 2.25 -12.49 8.40
N LYS A 480 3.01 -13.24 9.21
CA LYS A 480 4.40 -13.55 8.87
C LYS A 480 4.40 -14.74 7.93
N VAL A 481 5.31 -14.73 6.97
CA VAL A 481 5.32 -15.73 5.92
C VAL A 481 6.70 -16.35 5.76
N ALA A 482 6.75 -17.67 5.61
CA ALA A 482 7.95 -18.41 5.26
C ALA A 482 7.65 -19.37 4.10
N VAL A 483 8.66 -19.63 3.28
CA VAL A 483 8.56 -20.58 2.16
C VAL A 483 9.71 -21.57 2.27
N ILE A 484 9.35 -22.85 2.29
CA ILE A 484 10.24 -24.00 2.28
C ILE A 484 10.01 -24.72 0.96
N THR A 485 11.08 -24.96 0.23
CA THR A 485 11.06 -25.78 -0.98
C THR A 485 11.85 -27.05 -0.71
N PHE A 486 11.44 -28.15 -1.32
CA PHE A 486 12.15 -29.42 -1.18
C PHE A 486 12.36 -30.06 -2.55
N ARG A 487 13.58 -30.54 -2.78
CA ARG A 487 14.00 -31.16 -4.05
C ARG A 487 15.16 -32.13 -3.81
N GLN A 488 15.26 -33.15 -4.65
CA GLN A 488 16.33 -34.15 -4.58
C GLN A 488 16.40 -34.88 -3.23
N GLN A 489 17.34 -34.52 -2.35
CA GLN A 489 17.53 -35.16 -1.05
C GLN A 489 17.26 -34.22 0.14
N ASP A 490 17.11 -32.91 -0.10
CA ASP A 490 17.09 -31.90 0.96
C ASP A 490 15.89 -30.95 0.86
N ALA A 491 15.57 -30.31 1.98
CA ALA A 491 14.62 -29.21 2.08
C ALA A 491 15.35 -27.91 2.44
N GLN A 492 15.04 -26.83 1.74
CA GLN A 492 15.67 -25.53 1.91
C GLN A 492 14.62 -24.47 2.27
N VAL A 493 14.96 -23.62 3.24
CA VAL A 493 14.18 -22.41 3.54
C VAL A 493 14.52 -21.36 2.49
N LEU A 494 13.67 -21.22 1.48
CA LEU A 494 13.83 -20.23 0.41
C LEU A 494 13.56 -18.81 0.93
N LEU A 495 12.54 -18.69 1.78
CA LEU A 495 12.14 -17.46 2.43
C LEU A 495 12.05 -17.68 3.95
N PRO A 496 12.93 -17.06 4.75
CA PRO A 496 12.77 -17.07 6.20
C PRO A 496 11.53 -16.26 6.61
N PRO A 497 10.97 -16.48 7.83
CA PRO A 497 9.80 -15.76 8.32
C PRO A 497 9.94 -14.24 8.17
N THR A 498 9.16 -13.65 7.27
CA THR A 498 9.17 -12.21 6.98
C THR A 498 7.75 -11.67 6.82
N THR A 499 7.57 -10.39 7.08
CA THR A 499 6.35 -9.63 6.75
C THR A 499 6.46 -8.93 5.39
N SER A 500 7.64 -8.97 4.75
CA SER A 500 7.92 -8.29 3.48
C SER A 500 7.53 -9.15 2.27
N VAL A 501 6.60 -8.63 1.47
CA VAL A 501 6.12 -9.26 0.22
C VAL A 501 7.13 -9.15 -0.91
N HIS A 502 7.88 -8.05 -0.97
CA HIS A 502 8.82 -7.79 -2.06
C HIS A 502 9.98 -8.79 -2.09
N ILE A 503 10.46 -9.19 -0.91
CA ILE A 503 11.49 -10.23 -0.77
C ILE A 503 10.93 -11.60 -1.16
N ALA A 504 9.66 -11.88 -0.81
CA ALA A 504 8.98 -13.12 -1.16
C ALA A 504 8.84 -13.25 -2.70
N SER A 505 8.31 -12.22 -3.36
CA SER A 505 8.09 -12.18 -4.81
C SER A 505 9.38 -12.42 -5.62
N ARG A 506 10.44 -11.62 -5.36
CA ARG A 506 11.72 -11.75 -6.10
C ARG A 506 12.38 -13.11 -5.94
N ARG A 507 12.21 -13.76 -4.79
CA ARG A 507 12.77 -15.10 -4.53
C ARG A 507 11.92 -16.22 -5.14
N LEU A 508 10.62 -16.02 -5.29
CA LEU A 508 9.71 -16.97 -5.92
C LEU A 508 9.71 -16.89 -7.45
N ALA A 509 10.12 -15.76 -8.04
CA ALA A 509 10.27 -15.62 -9.49
C ALA A 509 11.39 -16.50 -10.09
N ARG A 510 12.21 -17.17 -9.25
CA ARG A 510 13.36 -18.00 -9.65
C ARG A 510 13.22 -19.44 -9.15
N PHE A 511 12.15 -20.13 -9.56
CA PHE A 511 11.97 -21.56 -9.26
C PHE A 511 12.74 -22.44 -10.25
N ASP A 512 13.77 -23.14 -9.76
CA ASP A 512 14.40 -24.25 -10.49
C ASP A 512 13.67 -25.57 -10.18
N THR A 513 13.20 -26.29 -11.21
CA THR A 513 12.43 -27.55 -11.04
C THR A 513 13.27 -28.79 -11.38
N GLY A 514 13.02 -29.89 -10.66
CA GLY A 514 13.59 -31.22 -10.98
C GLY A 514 14.13 -32.01 -9.80
N GLY A 515 14.23 -33.33 -9.96
CA GLY A 515 14.78 -34.27 -8.95
C GLY A 515 13.73 -35.12 -8.23
N LYS A 516 14.13 -35.80 -7.15
CA LYS A 516 13.23 -36.60 -6.28
C LYS A 516 12.39 -35.70 -5.36
N THR A 517 11.39 -36.29 -4.71
CA THR A 517 10.40 -35.63 -3.82
C THR A 517 10.64 -36.03 -2.35
N PRO A 518 11.55 -35.34 -1.63
CA PRO A 518 11.83 -35.62 -0.21
C PRO A 518 10.80 -34.92 0.71
N LEU A 519 9.54 -35.37 0.63
CA LEU A 519 8.41 -34.78 1.36
C LEU A 519 8.60 -34.81 2.89
N ALA A 520 9.19 -35.90 3.43
CA ALA A 520 9.50 -36.02 4.84
C ALA A 520 10.46 -34.91 5.33
N GLN A 521 11.47 -34.57 4.53
CA GLN A 521 12.44 -33.52 4.83
C GLN A 521 11.78 -32.14 4.81
N GLY A 522 10.83 -31.90 3.89
CA GLY A 522 10.03 -30.67 3.86
C GLY A 522 9.21 -30.48 5.14
N LEU A 523 8.55 -31.55 5.62
CA LEU A 523 7.77 -31.53 6.86
C LEU A 523 8.65 -31.36 8.11
N LEU A 524 9.81 -32.00 8.15
CA LEU A 524 10.78 -31.81 9.24
C LEU A 524 11.34 -30.38 9.27
N ALA A 525 11.67 -29.80 8.10
CA ALA A 525 12.11 -28.41 8.02
C ALA A 525 11.01 -27.44 8.47
N ALA A 526 9.75 -27.72 8.14
CA ALA A 526 8.60 -26.95 8.64
C ALA A 526 8.48 -27.06 10.16
N ARG A 527 8.63 -28.27 10.73
CA ARG A 527 8.63 -28.50 12.18
C ARG A 527 9.74 -27.70 12.87
N ASP A 528 10.97 -27.77 12.37
CA ASP A 528 12.10 -27.03 12.94
C ASP A 528 11.90 -25.52 12.88
N LEU A 529 11.21 -25.02 11.85
CA LEU A 529 10.85 -23.61 11.75
C LEU A 529 9.75 -23.22 12.74
N VAL A 530 8.73 -24.06 12.92
CA VAL A 530 7.68 -23.86 13.94
C VAL A 530 8.30 -23.81 15.34
N ILE A 531 9.18 -24.75 15.69
CA ILE A 531 9.83 -24.78 17.02
C ILE A 531 10.65 -23.51 17.25
N ARG A 532 11.47 -23.12 16.24
CA ARG A 532 12.31 -21.92 16.33
C ARG A 532 11.49 -20.64 16.50
N GLU A 533 10.40 -20.49 15.76
CA GLU A 533 9.57 -19.28 15.88
C GLU A 533 8.68 -19.29 17.12
N LYS A 534 8.22 -20.45 17.60
CA LYS A 534 7.55 -20.55 18.91
C LYS A 534 8.46 -20.12 20.06
N ALA A 535 9.77 -20.37 19.96
CA ALA A 535 10.73 -19.89 20.95
C ALA A 535 10.88 -18.35 20.94
N ARG A 536 10.68 -17.70 19.79
CA ARG A 536 10.77 -16.23 19.63
C ARG A 536 9.47 -15.51 19.94
N ASP A 537 8.33 -16.05 19.49
CA ASP A 537 7.00 -15.46 19.64
C ASP A 537 6.00 -16.56 20.02
N ARG A 538 5.90 -16.85 21.32
CA ARG A 538 5.04 -17.93 21.86
C ARG A 538 3.55 -17.73 21.58
N ALA A 539 3.10 -16.49 21.44
CA ALA A 539 1.69 -16.16 21.27
C ALA A 539 1.22 -16.30 19.81
N ARG A 540 2.15 -16.39 18.84
CA ARG A 540 1.82 -16.46 17.41
C ARG A 540 1.58 -17.91 16.97
N ARG A 541 0.35 -18.18 16.52
CA ARG A 541 -0.02 -19.50 15.98
C ARG A 541 0.57 -19.72 14.58
N SER A 542 0.95 -20.97 14.32
CA SER A 542 1.52 -21.40 13.04
C SER A 542 0.48 -22.14 12.19
N LEU A 543 0.45 -21.83 10.90
CA LEU A 543 -0.34 -22.49 9.87
C LEU A 543 0.60 -23.01 8.78
N VAL A 544 0.69 -24.33 8.62
CA VAL A 544 1.51 -24.96 7.59
C VAL A 544 0.64 -25.30 6.38
N VAL A 545 0.99 -24.78 5.22
CA VAL A 545 0.29 -25.06 3.95
C VAL A 545 1.22 -25.90 3.09
N VAL A 546 0.87 -27.17 2.87
CA VAL A 546 1.69 -28.12 2.10
C VAL A 546 1.13 -28.22 0.69
N LEU A 547 1.91 -27.83 -0.31
CA LEU A 547 1.56 -27.95 -1.73
C LEU A 547 2.35 -29.13 -2.32
N THR A 548 1.68 -30.25 -2.58
CA THR A 548 2.31 -31.47 -3.09
C THR A 548 1.33 -32.34 -3.88
N ASP A 549 1.86 -33.21 -4.74
CA ASP A 549 1.14 -34.31 -5.37
C ASP A 549 1.13 -35.60 -4.50
N GLY A 550 1.78 -35.57 -3.33
CA GLY A 550 1.83 -36.66 -2.35
C GLY A 550 2.81 -37.78 -2.71
N ARG A 551 3.55 -37.70 -3.82
CA ARG A 551 4.44 -38.78 -4.29
C ARG A 551 5.79 -38.73 -3.57
N ALA A 552 5.86 -39.23 -2.35
CA ALA A 552 7.12 -39.36 -1.61
C ALA A 552 8.08 -40.35 -2.31
N THR A 553 9.22 -39.88 -2.81
CA THR A 553 10.20 -40.70 -3.55
C THR A 553 11.64 -40.61 -3.01
N GLY A 554 11.85 -39.89 -1.90
CA GLY A 554 13.15 -39.69 -1.27
C GLY A 554 13.54 -40.77 -0.24
N GLY A 555 14.66 -41.46 -0.48
CA GLY A 555 15.30 -42.38 0.49
C GLY A 555 14.65 -43.78 0.62
N PRO A 556 15.14 -44.63 1.53
CA PRO A 556 14.50 -45.90 1.89
C PRO A 556 13.22 -45.64 2.71
N ASP A 557 12.14 -46.37 2.41
CA ASP A 557 10.78 -46.18 2.95
C ASP A 557 10.26 -44.72 2.97
N PRO A 558 10.04 -44.09 1.79
CA PRO A 558 9.60 -42.70 1.70
C PRO A 558 8.26 -42.41 2.40
N LEU A 559 7.31 -43.35 2.36
CA LEU A 559 5.97 -43.18 2.92
C LEU A 559 5.98 -43.30 4.45
N GLY A 560 6.72 -44.26 5.01
CA GLY A 560 6.88 -44.39 6.47
C GLY A 560 7.57 -43.17 7.09
N ARG A 561 8.62 -42.63 6.44
CA ARG A 561 9.30 -41.41 6.91
C ARG A 561 8.40 -40.18 6.84
N THR A 562 7.59 -40.07 5.80
CA THR A 562 6.62 -38.96 5.66
C THR A 562 5.58 -39.02 6.78
N ARG A 563 5.05 -40.21 7.11
CA ARG A 563 4.14 -40.41 8.26
C ARG A 563 4.75 -39.97 9.58
N GLN A 564 5.99 -40.38 9.85
CA GLN A 564 6.69 -39.99 11.09
C GLN A 564 6.91 -38.48 11.16
N ALA A 565 7.30 -37.84 10.04
CA ALA A 565 7.49 -36.40 9.98
C ALA A 565 6.17 -35.62 10.15
N ALA A 566 5.08 -36.11 9.55
CA ALA A 566 3.75 -35.54 9.72
C ALA A 566 3.26 -35.64 11.18
N ALA A 567 3.41 -36.80 11.81
CA ALA A 567 3.08 -36.99 13.22
C ALA A 567 3.90 -36.09 14.14
N ALA A 568 5.20 -35.93 13.87
CA ALA A 568 6.07 -35.05 14.63
C ALA A 568 5.67 -33.56 14.48
N LEU A 569 5.26 -33.13 13.29
CA LEU A 569 4.76 -31.76 13.06
C LEU A 569 3.42 -31.52 13.76
N ALA A 570 2.50 -32.49 13.69
CA ALA A 570 1.21 -32.42 14.36
C ALA A 570 1.36 -32.37 15.89
N ALA A 571 2.33 -33.11 16.45
CA ALA A 571 2.63 -33.08 17.88
C ALA A 571 3.09 -31.71 18.39
N GLU A 572 3.68 -30.87 17.54
CA GLU A 572 4.00 -29.49 17.88
C GLU A 572 2.75 -28.59 17.93
N GLY A 573 1.55 -29.06 17.58
CA GLY A 573 0.31 -28.28 17.62
C GLY A 573 0.23 -27.19 16.54
N ALA A 574 0.91 -27.38 15.41
CA ALA A 574 0.75 -26.52 14.24
C ALA A 574 -0.53 -26.90 13.48
N ALA A 575 -1.34 -25.91 13.10
CA ALA A 575 -2.45 -26.19 12.18
C ALA A 575 -1.87 -26.44 10.78
N ALA A 576 -2.42 -27.41 10.05
CA ALA A 576 -1.98 -27.73 8.70
C ALA A 576 -3.14 -27.67 7.70
N VAL A 577 -2.82 -27.45 6.43
CA VAL A 577 -3.71 -27.59 5.27
C VAL A 577 -2.90 -28.21 4.15
N VAL A 578 -3.41 -29.27 3.52
CA VAL A 578 -2.77 -29.88 2.36
C VAL A 578 -3.49 -29.44 1.09
N VAL A 579 -2.74 -28.90 0.15
CA VAL A 579 -3.21 -28.51 -1.17
C VAL A 579 -2.79 -29.58 -2.17
N ASP A 580 -3.78 -30.29 -2.71
CA ASP A 580 -3.60 -31.34 -3.70
C ASP A 580 -3.28 -30.73 -5.08
N CYS A 581 -2.07 -31.03 -5.57
CA CYS A 581 -1.55 -30.57 -6.85
C CYS A 581 -1.65 -31.63 -7.96
N GLU A 582 -2.34 -32.76 -7.73
CA GLU A 582 -2.51 -33.83 -8.71
C GLU A 582 -3.54 -33.45 -9.80
N THR A 583 -3.08 -33.35 -11.06
CA THR A 583 -3.94 -33.05 -12.23
C THR A 583 -4.13 -34.25 -13.17
N SER A 584 -3.79 -35.47 -12.73
CA SER A 584 -3.82 -36.68 -13.58
C SER A 584 -5.24 -37.24 -13.72
N PHE A 585 -5.55 -37.82 -14.88
CA PHE A 585 -6.85 -38.47 -15.16
C PHE A 585 -7.12 -39.68 -14.23
N VAL A 586 -6.05 -40.33 -13.77
CA VAL A 586 -6.07 -41.36 -12.72
C VAL A 586 -5.41 -40.76 -11.47
N ARG A 587 -6.17 -40.63 -10.38
CA ARG A 587 -5.73 -40.01 -9.11
C ARG A 587 -5.31 -41.06 -8.10
N LEU A 588 -4.18 -40.84 -7.43
CA LEU A 588 -3.62 -41.75 -6.44
C LEU A 588 -4.07 -41.42 -5.01
N GLY A 589 -4.61 -40.21 -4.77
CA GLY A 589 -5.19 -39.81 -3.48
C GLY A 589 -4.18 -39.66 -2.34
N LEU A 590 -2.89 -39.55 -2.65
CA LEU A 590 -1.81 -39.52 -1.67
C LEU A 590 -1.79 -38.24 -0.84
N ALA A 591 -2.16 -37.09 -1.43
CA ALA A 591 -2.31 -35.82 -0.71
C ALA A 591 -3.42 -35.89 0.35
N ALA A 592 -4.52 -36.59 0.07
CA ALA A 592 -5.61 -36.80 1.03
C ALA A 592 -5.16 -37.67 2.21
N GLN A 593 -4.38 -38.73 1.96
CA GLN A 593 -3.79 -39.57 3.01
C GLN A 593 -2.80 -38.79 3.90
N LEU A 594 -2.04 -37.86 3.31
CA LEU A 594 -1.16 -36.97 4.08
C LEU A 594 -1.97 -36.00 4.95
N ALA A 595 -3.06 -35.45 4.42
CA ALA A 595 -3.96 -34.57 5.16
C ALA A 595 -4.54 -35.26 6.40
N GLU A 596 -4.98 -36.51 6.27
CA GLU A 596 -5.49 -37.34 7.37
C GLU A 596 -4.42 -37.54 8.46
N GLN A 597 -3.18 -37.83 8.07
CA GLN A 597 -2.05 -37.99 9.00
C GLN A 597 -1.69 -36.70 9.75
N LEU A 598 -1.92 -35.55 9.12
CA LEU A 598 -1.73 -34.23 9.73
C LEU A 598 -2.95 -33.74 10.53
N GLY A 599 -4.07 -34.48 10.53
CA GLY A 599 -5.34 -34.04 11.12
C GLY A 599 -5.88 -32.77 10.46
N SER A 600 -5.68 -32.63 9.15
CA SER A 600 -5.90 -31.40 8.39
C SER A 600 -6.83 -31.59 7.19
N PRO A 601 -7.51 -30.53 6.71
CA PRO A 601 -8.28 -30.61 5.49
C PRO A 601 -7.39 -30.70 4.25
N ALA A 602 -7.81 -31.51 3.27
CA ALA A 602 -7.27 -31.51 1.91
C ALA A 602 -8.13 -30.59 1.02
N VAL A 603 -7.49 -29.71 0.26
CA VAL A 603 -8.16 -28.79 -0.67
C VAL A 603 -7.54 -28.94 -2.05
N ARG A 604 -8.34 -28.92 -3.12
CA ARG A 604 -7.79 -28.98 -4.48
C ARG A 604 -7.26 -27.62 -4.93
N LEU A 605 -6.29 -27.63 -5.83
CA LEU A 605 -5.74 -26.40 -6.42
C LEU A 605 -6.82 -25.53 -7.09
N GLU A 606 -7.82 -26.14 -7.71
CA GLU A 606 -8.96 -25.47 -8.36
C GLU A 606 -9.91 -24.81 -7.34
N GLU A 607 -10.18 -25.51 -6.23
CA GLU A 607 -11.08 -25.08 -5.15
C GLU A 607 -10.52 -23.92 -4.31
N LEU A 608 -9.22 -23.60 -4.47
CA LEU A 608 -8.61 -22.42 -3.88
C LEU A 608 -9.12 -21.12 -4.51
N ARG A 609 -9.66 -21.15 -5.73
CA ARG A 609 -10.25 -19.99 -6.43
C ARG A 609 -11.60 -19.64 -5.83
N ALA A 610 -11.73 -18.44 -5.25
CA ALA A 610 -12.97 -17.99 -4.61
C ALA A 610 -14.17 -17.85 -5.57
N ALA A 611 -13.95 -17.87 -6.90
CA ALA A 611 -14.97 -17.58 -7.91
C ALA A 611 -15.90 -18.76 -8.26
N GLU A 612 -15.60 -20.01 -7.88
CA GLU A 612 -16.45 -21.17 -8.24
C GLU A 612 -17.48 -21.58 -7.18
N LEU A 613 -17.48 -20.94 -6.00
CA LEU A 613 -18.31 -21.36 -4.86
C LEU A 613 -19.69 -20.70 -4.77
N THR A 614 -20.17 -20.04 -5.84
CA THR A 614 -21.59 -19.61 -5.90
C THR A 614 -22.53 -20.74 -6.35
N ARG A 615 -22.01 -21.91 -6.77
CA ARG A 615 -22.84 -23.06 -7.22
C ARG A 615 -22.97 -24.23 -6.24
N LEU A 616 -22.23 -24.25 -5.13
CA LEU A 616 -22.16 -25.44 -4.25
C LEU A 616 -22.76 -25.27 -2.84
N VAL A 617 -23.26 -24.08 -2.48
CA VAL A 617 -23.89 -23.85 -1.16
C VAL A 617 -25.40 -24.13 -1.15
N GLN A 618 -26.02 -24.50 -2.28
CA GLN A 618 -27.44 -24.87 -2.31
C GLN A 618 -27.75 -26.35 -2.02
N HIS A 619 -26.76 -27.23 -1.83
CA HIS A 619 -27.01 -28.67 -1.62
C HIS A 619 -26.60 -29.25 -0.25
N GLN A 620 -26.22 -28.42 0.74
CA GLN A 620 -25.86 -28.92 2.08
C GLN A 620 -26.71 -28.39 3.24
N THR A 621 -27.87 -27.80 2.95
CA THR A 621 -28.90 -27.47 3.98
C THR A 621 -30.13 -28.37 3.92
N ALA A 622 -30.06 -29.50 3.22
CA ALA A 622 -31.09 -30.53 3.25
C ALA A 622 -30.46 -31.92 3.38
N ALA A 623 -30.00 -32.25 4.60
CA ALA A 623 -29.85 -33.61 5.12
C ALA A 623 -29.73 -33.56 6.64
#